data_AF-C5BKM9-F1
#
_entry.id   AF-C5BKM9-F1
#
_cell.length_a   1.000
_cell.length_b   1.000
_cell.length_c   1.000
_cell.angle_alpha   90.00
_cell.angle_beta   90.00
_cell.angle_gamma   90.00
#
_symmetry.space_group_name_H-M   'P 1'
#
loop_
_entity.id
_entity.type
_entity.pdbx_description
1 polymer ?
#
loop_
_entity_poly.entity_id
_entity_poly.type
_entity_poly.pdbx_seq_one_letter_code
_entity_poly.pdbx_strand_id
1 'polypeptide(L)'
;MNGRNRKTEAFLISTIKRRWARNFAIYFASHAGLAINCALAIKRVALTGLVGVLCMLAGVAHGLEFRFNNDSAKPLSAEQMDAVYRAAAHWEEAFSDPVTISINVGWAEPHDFSSEGILASVRLARTRVAAELVVDALLAEATAGEAGWISALPQAIPVAHSAAPLADVELSFANAKVLNIAPTYDPTYGATLEHHADASIQFNLLHEERFAYREGDISGERYDFAGVVSHELGHALGFTSVVDLQAFNGSTLLAPSLLDVFRFDPTMPGHNLTFDTRQTLPGPAEFYDASGFVSPFAFGVNAYDVKCNALFGLCSASHWRDTTDTLMTTASPGRELKLRSGDIAAVDRIGVDTKWRNGIPIIDARLKFYPLIYGLIPDYDPVAFDTKTLAPKFSDLLSPSWFADPITNVFHISFDGHAGAGFAVFKRPQTNKKIKPINFNRGENGDKEGSWEEEPQPKMLAEIPARLTEFYFETINKQYSYRFINTFSNHGSQFDPNLGPYGGFRISGYLDGNQDGDYGSSKNERRDYDASLTLLMVLTTPRDMSSNISNAEFVLYKVKDEHVQDNIAHLIDATAFAIPAGYGNSDSYDEALKDRIEKEMDDPEPGRDIAF
;
A
#
# COMPACT_ATOMS: atom_id res chain seq x y z
N MET A 1 -99.19 31.02 46.42
CA MET A 1 -97.93 31.57 46.98
C MET A 1 -96.78 30.90 46.25
N ASN A 2 -96.40 31.40 45.07
CA ASN A 2 -95.37 32.41 44.86
C ASN A 2 -93.99 32.03 45.42
N GLY A 3 -93.15 31.50 44.54
CA GLY A 3 -91.96 32.24 44.09
C GLY A 3 -90.71 32.12 44.95
N ARG A 4 -89.85 31.15 44.58
CA ARG A 4 -88.36 31.08 44.64
C ARG A 4 -88.05 29.59 44.46
N ASN A 5 -87.24 29.09 43.54
CA ASN A 5 -85.89 29.54 43.27
C ASN A 5 -85.37 28.91 41.94
N ARG A 6 -85.85 29.38 40.78
CA ARG A 6 -85.32 28.94 39.46
C ARG A 6 -83.87 29.36 39.19
N LYS A 7 -83.27 30.18 40.06
CA LYS A 7 -81.87 30.63 39.91
C LYS A 7 -80.84 29.62 40.43
N THR A 8 -81.22 28.70 41.32
CA THR A 8 -80.28 27.71 41.89
C THR A 8 -80.03 26.53 40.96
N GLU A 9 -81.03 26.08 40.19
CA GLU A 9 -80.86 24.99 39.22
C GLU A 9 -80.01 25.41 38.01
N ALA A 10 -80.16 26.65 37.52
CA ALA A 10 -79.34 27.15 36.42
C ALA A 10 -77.85 27.29 36.80
N PHE A 11 -77.55 27.65 38.06
CA PHE A 11 -76.18 27.73 38.54
C PHE A 11 -75.53 26.34 38.68
N LEU A 12 -76.28 25.35 39.20
CA LEU A 12 -75.79 23.98 39.37
C LEU A 12 -75.46 23.33 38.01
N ILE A 13 -76.34 23.48 37.02
CA ILE A 13 -76.14 22.93 35.68
C ILE A 13 -74.95 23.59 34.98
N SER A 14 -74.73 24.90 35.15
CA SER A 14 -73.59 25.59 34.53
C SER A 14 -72.25 25.13 35.14
N THR A 15 -72.21 24.89 36.45
CA THR A 15 -71.00 24.45 37.16
C THR A 15 -70.66 23.01 36.81
N ILE A 16 -71.66 22.13 36.68
CA ILE A 16 -71.47 20.75 36.25
C ILE A 16 -70.96 20.70 34.80
N LYS A 17 -71.54 21.49 33.88
CA LYS A 17 -71.07 21.56 32.49
C LYS A 17 -69.62 22.07 32.37
N ARG A 18 -69.23 23.09 33.15
CA ARG A 18 -67.84 23.59 33.14
C ARG A 18 -66.85 22.59 33.74
N ARG A 19 -67.26 21.84 34.77
CA ARG A 19 -66.42 20.81 35.39
C ARG A 19 -66.23 19.60 34.46
N TRP A 20 -67.29 19.19 33.75
CA TRP A 20 -67.19 18.16 32.72
C TRP A 20 -66.34 18.60 31.53
N ALA A 21 -66.52 19.81 31.01
CA ALA A 21 -65.70 20.31 29.91
C ALA A 21 -64.21 20.42 30.27
N ARG A 22 -63.87 20.87 31.50
CA ARG A 22 -62.47 20.89 31.98
C ARG A 22 -61.89 19.48 32.12
N ASN A 23 -62.61 18.55 32.73
CA ASN A 23 -62.13 17.19 32.90
C ASN A 23 -61.97 16.45 31.56
N PHE A 24 -62.87 16.72 30.59
CA PHE A 24 -62.79 16.14 29.25
C PHE A 24 -61.61 16.72 28.45
N ALA A 25 -61.33 18.02 28.57
CA ALA A 25 -60.17 18.65 27.94
C ALA A 25 -58.83 18.15 28.53
N ILE A 26 -58.76 17.95 29.86
CA ILE A 26 -57.57 17.40 30.52
C ILE A 26 -57.34 15.93 30.11
N TYR A 27 -58.42 15.15 29.94
CA TYR A 27 -58.33 13.75 29.50
C TYR A 27 -57.85 13.64 28.04
N PHE A 28 -58.32 14.51 27.14
CA PHE A 28 -57.84 14.52 25.75
C PHE A 28 -56.40 15.02 25.61
N ALA A 29 -55.99 16.03 26.39
CA ALA A 29 -54.63 16.53 26.38
C ALA A 29 -53.61 15.49 26.89
N SER A 30 -53.97 14.68 27.91
CA SER A 30 -53.09 13.64 28.42
C SER A 30 -52.94 12.44 27.47
N HIS A 31 -53.98 12.11 26.69
CA HIS A 31 -53.92 11.01 25.73
C HIS A 31 -53.27 11.40 24.39
N ALA A 32 -53.42 12.66 23.95
CA ALA A 32 -52.71 13.17 22.79
C ALA A 32 -51.19 13.24 23.03
N GLY A 33 -50.76 13.62 24.24
CA GLY A 33 -49.34 13.59 24.62
C GLY A 33 -48.75 12.17 24.64
N LEU A 34 -49.52 11.18 25.09
CA LEU A 34 -49.08 9.78 25.11
C LEU A 34 -48.93 9.20 23.69
N ALA A 35 -49.85 9.52 22.77
CA ALA A 35 -49.79 9.08 21.37
C ALA A 35 -48.62 9.74 20.60
N ILE A 36 -48.34 11.02 20.85
CA ILE A 36 -47.20 11.72 20.24
C ILE A 36 -45.88 11.16 20.79
N ASN A 37 -45.77 10.94 22.09
CA ASN A 37 -44.57 10.35 22.69
C ASN A 37 -44.35 8.90 22.27
N CYS A 38 -45.40 8.11 22.06
CA CYS A 38 -45.30 6.74 21.55
C CYS A 38 -44.89 6.71 20.07
N ALA A 39 -45.40 7.62 19.23
CA ALA A 39 -44.99 7.75 17.84
C ALA A 39 -43.54 8.28 17.68
N LEU A 40 -43.09 9.17 18.57
CA LEU A 40 -41.70 9.63 18.66
C LEU A 40 -40.76 8.53 19.17
N ALA A 41 -41.19 7.71 20.14
CA ALA A 41 -40.42 6.56 20.62
C ALA A 41 -40.28 5.47 19.54
N ILE A 42 -41.35 5.15 18.81
CA ILE A 42 -41.31 4.18 17.70
C ILE A 42 -40.44 4.69 16.54
N LYS A 43 -40.48 5.99 16.21
CA LYS A 43 -39.57 6.59 15.23
C LYS A 43 -38.10 6.58 15.70
N ARG A 44 -37.84 6.81 16.99
CA ARG A 44 -36.47 6.76 17.54
C ARG A 44 -35.90 5.35 17.53
N VAL A 45 -36.69 4.32 17.87
CA VAL A 45 -36.28 2.91 17.84
C VAL A 45 -36.09 2.40 16.40
N ALA A 46 -36.94 2.80 15.46
CA ALA A 46 -36.77 2.45 14.05
C ALA A 46 -35.54 3.15 13.42
N LEU A 47 -35.23 4.38 13.83
CA LEU A 47 -34.07 5.11 13.32
C LEU A 47 -32.75 4.64 13.97
N THR A 48 -32.74 4.24 15.25
CA THR A 48 -31.56 3.59 15.87
C THR A 48 -31.34 2.19 15.35
N GLY A 49 -32.40 1.43 15.05
CA GLY A 49 -32.27 0.14 14.37
C GLY A 49 -31.74 0.26 12.94
N LEU A 50 -32.15 1.29 12.19
CA LEU A 50 -31.67 1.52 10.83
C LEU A 50 -30.22 2.02 10.80
N VAL A 51 -29.79 2.86 11.75
CA VAL A 51 -28.40 3.31 11.90
C VAL A 51 -27.50 2.17 12.39
N GLY A 52 -27.98 1.31 13.31
CA GLY A 52 -27.25 0.12 13.74
C GLY A 52 -27.04 -0.90 12.62
N VAL A 53 -28.02 -1.08 11.73
CA VAL A 53 -27.88 -1.96 10.54
C VAL A 53 -27.03 -1.30 9.44
N LEU A 54 -27.07 0.03 9.28
CA LEU A 54 -26.15 0.73 8.35
C LEU A 54 -24.69 0.73 8.82
N CYS A 55 -24.44 0.82 10.14
CA CYS A 55 -23.07 0.75 10.69
C CYS A 55 -22.50 -0.68 10.66
N MET A 56 -23.32 -1.72 10.71
CA MET A 56 -22.87 -3.11 10.47
C MET A 56 -22.64 -3.43 8.99
N LEU A 57 -23.01 -2.52 8.08
CA LEU A 57 -22.72 -2.59 6.65
C LEU A 57 -21.55 -1.67 6.24
N ALA A 58 -20.87 -1.03 7.21
CA ALA A 58 -19.53 -0.54 6.95
C ALA A 58 -18.70 -1.80 6.67
N GLY A 59 -18.54 -2.12 5.38
CA GLY A 59 -17.75 -3.25 4.93
C GLY A 59 -16.41 -3.20 5.65
N VAL A 60 -15.92 -4.37 6.04
CA VAL A 60 -14.53 -4.52 6.45
C VAL A 60 -13.73 -3.84 5.35
N ALA A 61 -13.11 -2.70 5.66
CA ALA A 61 -12.35 -1.98 4.66
C ALA A 61 -11.21 -2.91 4.27
N HIS A 62 -11.32 -3.52 3.08
CA HIS A 62 -10.24 -4.28 2.48
C HIS A 62 -9.04 -3.35 2.41
N GLY A 63 -7.86 -3.86 2.75
CA GLY A 63 -6.67 -3.05 2.70
C GLY A 63 -6.30 -2.77 1.25
N LEU A 64 -6.17 -3.84 0.45
CA LEU A 64 -5.69 -3.70 -0.92
C LEU A 64 -6.80 -3.08 -1.77
N GLU A 65 -6.46 -2.04 -2.52
CA GLU A 65 -7.36 -1.37 -3.45
C GLU A 65 -6.72 -1.25 -4.83
N PHE A 66 -7.44 -1.63 -5.89
CA PHE A 66 -7.05 -1.34 -7.26
C PHE A 66 -7.79 -0.11 -7.80
N ARG A 67 -7.02 0.88 -8.27
CA ARG A 67 -7.56 2.03 -9.01
C ARG A 67 -7.24 1.91 -10.48
N PHE A 68 -8.29 1.82 -11.30
CA PHE A 68 -8.15 1.69 -12.74
C PHE A 68 -8.29 3.03 -13.44
N ASN A 69 -7.31 3.34 -14.27
CA ASN A 69 -7.40 4.42 -15.25
C ASN A 69 -7.73 3.83 -16.63
N ASN A 70 -8.90 4.16 -17.15
CA ASN A 70 -9.42 3.66 -18.42
C ASN A 70 -9.39 4.75 -19.51
N ASP A 71 -8.31 5.54 -19.53
CA ASP A 71 -8.15 6.69 -20.43
C ASP A 71 -7.22 6.37 -21.63
N SER A 72 -6.99 5.08 -21.90
CA SER A 72 -6.18 4.66 -23.04
C SER A 72 -6.78 5.11 -24.38
N ALA A 73 -5.99 5.08 -25.46
CA ALA A 73 -6.46 5.42 -26.80
C ALA A 73 -7.67 4.56 -27.26
N LYS A 74 -7.83 3.38 -26.66
CA LYS A 74 -8.94 2.46 -26.89
C LYS A 74 -9.46 1.94 -25.54
N PRO A 75 -10.32 2.73 -24.87
CA PRO A 75 -10.78 2.40 -23.54
C PRO A 75 -11.70 1.18 -23.55
N LEU A 76 -11.72 0.46 -22.43
CA LEU A 76 -12.65 -0.62 -22.19
C LEU A 76 -14.09 -0.09 -22.07
N SER A 77 -15.06 -0.83 -22.60
CA SER A 77 -16.48 -0.57 -22.40
C SER A 77 -16.91 -0.78 -20.94
N ALA A 78 -18.11 -0.32 -20.57
CA ALA A 78 -18.63 -0.49 -19.21
C ALA A 78 -18.74 -1.97 -18.78
N GLU A 79 -19.11 -2.88 -19.70
CA GLU A 79 -19.19 -4.32 -19.42
C GLU A 79 -17.80 -4.96 -19.23
N GLN A 80 -16.82 -4.52 -20.03
CA GLN A 80 -15.43 -4.93 -19.87
C GLN A 80 -14.86 -4.43 -18.53
N MET A 81 -15.11 -3.17 -18.17
CA MET A 81 -14.70 -2.62 -16.87
C MET A 81 -15.37 -3.32 -15.69
N ASP A 82 -16.64 -3.70 -15.79
CA ASP A 82 -17.33 -4.49 -14.78
C ASP A 82 -16.66 -5.86 -14.55
N ALA A 83 -16.13 -6.49 -15.62
CA ALA A 83 -15.30 -7.69 -15.49
C ALA A 83 -13.93 -7.40 -14.86
N VAL A 84 -13.32 -6.25 -15.14
CA VAL A 84 -12.07 -5.82 -14.47
C VAL A 84 -12.27 -5.64 -12.97
N TYR A 85 -13.36 -5.00 -12.54
CA TYR A 85 -13.65 -4.81 -11.12
C TYR A 85 -13.94 -6.14 -10.40
N ARG A 86 -14.63 -7.09 -11.04
CA ARG A 86 -14.77 -8.45 -10.47
C ARG A 86 -13.43 -9.15 -10.26
N ALA A 87 -12.54 -9.05 -11.25
CA ALA A 87 -11.21 -9.63 -11.15
C ALA A 87 -10.37 -9.01 -10.03
N ALA A 88 -10.48 -7.68 -9.85
CA ALA A 88 -9.84 -6.96 -8.75
C ALA A 88 -10.35 -7.40 -7.39
N ALA A 89 -11.68 -7.51 -7.22
CA ALA A 89 -12.32 -7.88 -5.96
C ALA A 89 -11.78 -9.22 -5.41
N HIS A 90 -11.44 -10.19 -6.27
CA HIS A 90 -10.85 -11.45 -5.80
C HIS A 90 -9.49 -11.29 -5.12
N TRP A 91 -8.67 -10.35 -5.59
CA TRP A 91 -7.38 -10.03 -4.97
C TRP A 91 -7.55 -9.15 -3.73
N GLU A 92 -8.46 -8.17 -3.78
CA GLU A 92 -8.79 -7.29 -2.64
C GLU A 92 -9.43 -8.06 -1.47
N GLU A 93 -10.17 -9.13 -1.76
CA GLU A 93 -10.71 -10.06 -0.76
C GLU A 93 -9.62 -10.98 -0.16
N ALA A 94 -8.57 -11.30 -0.94
CA ALA A 94 -7.51 -12.22 -0.53
C ALA A 94 -6.44 -11.54 0.33
N PHE A 95 -6.23 -10.24 0.14
CA PHE A 95 -5.15 -9.47 0.76
C PHE A 95 -5.66 -8.29 1.57
N SER A 96 -4.81 -7.79 2.45
CA SER A 96 -5.23 -6.82 3.46
C SER A 96 -4.23 -5.70 3.71
N ASP A 97 -3.17 -5.63 2.91
CA ASP A 97 -2.27 -4.48 2.83
C ASP A 97 -3.04 -3.24 2.42
N PRO A 98 -3.11 -2.20 3.26
CA PRO A 98 -3.86 -0.97 3.06
C PRO A 98 -3.12 -0.07 2.08
N VAL A 99 -3.02 -0.53 0.84
CA VAL A 99 -2.29 0.13 -0.25
C VAL A 99 -3.14 0.21 -1.50
N THR A 100 -3.06 1.35 -2.17
CA THR A 100 -3.68 1.53 -3.50
C THR A 100 -2.69 1.24 -4.64
N ILE A 101 -3.07 0.33 -5.53
CA ILE A 101 -2.36 0.01 -6.77
C ILE A 101 -3.08 0.67 -7.95
N SER A 102 -2.41 1.60 -8.63
CA SER A 102 -2.94 2.33 -9.79
C SER A 102 -2.56 1.62 -11.08
N ILE A 103 -3.54 1.32 -11.94
CA ILE A 103 -3.34 0.53 -13.16
C ILE A 103 -4.01 1.21 -14.35
N ASN A 104 -3.23 1.47 -15.42
CA ASN A 104 -3.79 1.86 -16.71
C ASN A 104 -4.33 0.62 -17.43
N VAL A 105 -5.58 0.66 -17.89
CA VAL A 105 -6.22 -0.47 -18.61
C VAL A 105 -6.72 -0.03 -19.97
N GLY A 106 -6.66 -0.93 -20.95
CA GLY A 106 -7.11 -0.62 -22.30
C GLY A 106 -6.89 -1.72 -23.31
N TRP A 107 -7.37 -1.48 -24.53
CA TRP A 107 -7.12 -2.31 -25.69
C TRP A 107 -5.86 -1.83 -26.45
N ALA A 108 -5.05 -2.78 -26.91
CA ALA A 108 -3.93 -2.57 -27.84
C ALA A 108 -4.23 -3.24 -29.20
N GLU A 109 -3.59 -2.72 -30.24
CA GLU A 109 -3.68 -3.32 -31.57
C GLU A 109 -2.82 -4.59 -31.63
N PRO A 110 -3.14 -5.57 -32.50
CA PRO A 110 -2.42 -6.84 -32.54
C PRO A 110 -0.91 -6.72 -32.81
N HIS A 111 -0.50 -5.64 -33.50
CA HIS A 111 0.89 -5.36 -33.82
C HIS A 111 1.72 -4.82 -32.66
N ASP A 112 1.07 -4.44 -31.54
CA ASP A 112 1.74 -4.04 -30.30
C ASP A 112 2.23 -5.26 -29.50
N PHE A 113 1.81 -6.48 -29.88
CA PHE A 113 2.19 -7.73 -29.24
C PHE A 113 3.25 -8.49 -30.06
N SER A 114 4.12 -9.22 -29.36
CA SER A 114 5.17 -10.03 -30.02
C SER A 114 4.63 -11.27 -30.72
N SER A 115 3.39 -11.68 -30.43
CA SER A 115 2.70 -12.75 -31.16
C SER A 115 1.18 -12.61 -31.07
N GLU A 116 0.48 -13.11 -32.08
CA GLU A 116 -0.99 -13.16 -32.13
C GLU A 116 -1.60 -14.04 -31.03
N GLY A 117 -0.82 -14.94 -30.42
CA GLY A 117 -1.29 -15.82 -29.34
C GLY A 117 -1.40 -15.15 -27.97
N ILE A 118 -0.89 -13.93 -27.81
CA ILE A 118 -0.93 -13.20 -26.55
C ILE A 118 -2.31 -12.54 -26.38
N LEU A 119 -2.99 -12.87 -25.28
CA LEU A 119 -4.32 -12.35 -24.96
C LEU A 119 -4.28 -10.95 -24.33
N ALA A 120 -3.29 -10.73 -23.47
CA ALA A 120 -3.04 -9.49 -22.78
C ALA A 120 -1.55 -9.39 -22.44
N SER A 121 -1.11 -8.18 -22.09
CA SER A 121 0.24 -7.97 -21.59
C SER A 121 0.25 -6.91 -20.50
N VAL A 122 1.14 -7.10 -19.55
CA VAL A 122 1.40 -6.17 -18.45
C VAL A 122 2.75 -5.49 -18.61
N ARG A 123 2.76 -4.17 -18.44
CA ARG A 123 3.97 -3.36 -18.25
C ARG A 123 4.00 -2.87 -16.82
N LEU A 124 5.12 -3.05 -16.14
CA LEU A 124 5.28 -2.64 -14.74
C LEU A 124 6.15 -1.40 -14.64
N ALA A 125 5.78 -0.49 -13.73
CA ALA A 125 6.73 0.41 -13.12
C ALA A 125 7.58 -0.39 -12.12
N ARG A 126 8.91 -0.24 -12.22
CA ARG A 126 9.87 -1.07 -11.50
C ARG A 126 10.89 -0.21 -10.80
N THR A 127 11.35 -0.70 -9.66
CA THR A 127 12.44 -0.11 -8.88
C THR A 127 13.48 -1.18 -8.55
N ARG A 128 14.67 -0.72 -8.15
CA ARG A 128 15.75 -1.57 -7.67
C ARG A 128 16.10 -1.16 -6.27
N VAL A 129 16.15 -2.16 -5.40
CA VAL A 129 16.35 -1.97 -3.97
C VAL A 129 17.44 -2.92 -3.50
N ALA A 130 18.25 -2.49 -2.53
CA ALA A 130 19.22 -3.38 -1.91
C ALA A 130 18.49 -4.60 -1.33
N ALA A 131 18.96 -5.81 -1.61
CA ALA A 131 18.36 -7.05 -1.15
C ALA A 131 18.26 -7.10 0.38
N GLU A 132 19.26 -6.54 1.07
CA GLU A 132 19.24 -6.31 2.51
C GLU A 132 17.98 -5.58 2.99
N LEU A 133 17.63 -4.47 2.34
CA LEU A 133 16.46 -3.68 2.70
C LEU A 133 15.15 -4.43 2.43
N VAL A 134 15.10 -5.21 1.36
CA VAL A 134 13.95 -6.06 1.03
C VAL A 134 13.76 -7.16 2.07
N VAL A 135 14.85 -7.78 2.53
CA VAL A 135 14.80 -8.78 3.61
C VAL A 135 14.32 -8.15 4.92
N ASP A 136 14.81 -6.95 5.26
CA ASP A 136 14.35 -6.24 6.45
C ASP A 136 12.86 -5.90 6.37
N ALA A 137 12.36 -5.50 5.19
CA ALA A 137 10.94 -5.20 4.99
C ALA A 137 10.06 -6.45 5.12
N LEU A 138 10.46 -7.55 4.47
CA LEU A 138 9.78 -8.84 4.63
C LEU A 138 9.80 -9.34 6.08
N LEU A 139 10.89 -9.10 6.82
CA LEU A 139 10.99 -9.46 8.23
C LEU A 139 10.04 -8.64 9.11
N ALA A 140 9.87 -7.35 8.81
CA ALA A 140 8.94 -6.47 9.52
C ALA A 140 7.49 -6.96 9.43
N GLU A 141 7.14 -7.62 8.31
CA GLU A 141 5.80 -8.16 8.05
C GLU A 141 5.67 -9.65 8.43
N ALA A 142 6.79 -10.35 8.64
CA ALA A 142 6.82 -11.77 8.90
C ALA A 142 6.03 -12.20 10.16
N THR A 143 5.25 -13.28 10.07
CA THR A 143 4.75 -13.95 11.27
C THR A 143 5.91 -14.59 12.03
N ALA A 144 5.68 -14.96 13.29
CA ALA A 144 6.64 -15.75 14.06
C ALA A 144 7.07 -17.06 13.35
N GLY A 145 6.20 -17.65 12.52
CA GLY A 145 6.51 -18.84 11.73
C GLY A 145 7.38 -18.55 10.49
N GLU A 146 7.36 -17.30 10.01
CA GLU A 146 8.03 -16.89 8.77
C GLU A 146 9.38 -16.25 9.01
N ALA A 147 9.49 -15.48 10.11
CA ALA A 147 10.70 -14.76 10.48
C ALA A 147 11.94 -15.67 10.51
N GLY A 148 11.78 -16.92 10.94
CA GLY A 148 12.87 -17.90 11.02
C GLY A 148 13.53 -18.21 9.67
N TRP A 149 12.78 -18.21 8.57
CA TRP A 149 13.34 -18.50 7.25
C TRP A 149 13.50 -17.26 6.38
N ILE A 150 12.70 -16.19 6.58
CA ILE A 150 12.98 -14.89 5.93
C ILE A 150 14.33 -14.37 6.40
N SER A 151 14.67 -14.51 7.70
CA SER A 151 15.99 -14.13 8.23
C SER A 151 17.15 -14.97 7.69
N ALA A 152 16.84 -16.09 7.01
CA ALA A 152 17.84 -16.90 6.32
C ALA A 152 18.11 -16.42 4.88
N LEU A 153 17.33 -15.48 4.35
CA LEU A 153 17.58 -14.89 3.03
C LEU A 153 18.90 -14.11 3.05
N PRO A 154 19.75 -14.25 2.02
CA PRO A 154 21.03 -13.58 1.98
C PRO A 154 20.84 -12.11 1.58
N GLN A 155 21.67 -11.22 2.13
CA GLN A 155 21.72 -9.79 1.75
C GLN A 155 22.31 -9.55 0.35
N ALA A 156 22.83 -10.60 -0.29
CA ALA A 156 23.16 -10.60 -1.71
C ALA A 156 22.74 -11.95 -2.29
N ILE A 157 21.86 -11.92 -3.29
CA ILE A 157 21.17 -13.08 -3.82
C ILE A 157 22.09 -13.85 -4.78
N PRO A 158 22.44 -15.12 -4.51
CA PRO A 158 23.13 -15.96 -5.48
C PRO A 158 22.19 -16.25 -6.65
N VAL A 159 22.59 -15.90 -7.88
CA VAL A 159 21.75 -16.04 -9.08
C VAL A 159 22.47 -16.81 -10.19
N ALA A 160 21.75 -17.59 -10.98
CA ALA A 160 22.35 -18.46 -12.00
C ALA A 160 22.98 -17.69 -13.17
N HIS A 161 22.55 -16.45 -13.41
CA HIS A 161 23.04 -15.63 -14.53
C HIS A 161 24.28 -14.78 -14.19
N SER A 162 24.81 -14.90 -12.97
CA SER A 162 25.99 -14.16 -12.49
C SER A 162 26.92 -15.06 -11.68
N ALA A 163 28.23 -14.86 -11.80
CA ALA A 163 29.22 -15.57 -10.98
C ALA A 163 29.33 -15.01 -9.54
N ALA A 164 28.82 -13.79 -9.32
CA ALA A 164 28.77 -13.14 -8.02
C ALA A 164 27.31 -12.94 -7.58
N PRO A 165 27.00 -13.09 -6.28
CA PRO A 165 25.70 -12.71 -5.74
C PRO A 165 25.38 -11.24 -6.05
N LEU A 166 24.11 -10.95 -6.32
CA LEU A 166 23.64 -9.59 -6.59
C LEU A 166 23.10 -8.95 -5.32
N ALA A 167 23.61 -7.77 -4.99
CA ALA A 167 23.23 -7.02 -3.79
C ALA A 167 21.87 -6.31 -3.91
N ASP A 168 21.25 -6.35 -5.09
CA ASP A 168 20.00 -5.69 -5.40
C ASP A 168 18.93 -6.70 -5.81
N VAL A 169 17.67 -6.36 -5.55
CA VAL A 169 16.45 -7.04 -6.01
C VAL A 169 15.60 -6.03 -6.79
N GLU A 170 14.95 -6.50 -7.84
CA GLU A 170 13.95 -5.76 -8.60
C GLU A 170 12.57 -5.95 -7.96
N LEU A 171 11.86 -4.84 -7.79
CA LEU A 171 10.50 -4.79 -7.27
C LEU A 171 9.59 -4.13 -8.31
N SER A 172 8.39 -4.69 -8.49
CA SER A 172 7.28 -3.90 -9.02
C SER A 172 6.97 -2.75 -8.05
N PHE A 173 6.38 -1.67 -8.54
CA PHE A 173 5.93 -0.59 -7.67
C PHE A 173 4.87 -1.08 -6.66
N ALA A 174 4.09 -2.10 -7.01
CA ALA A 174 3.18 -2.74 -6.07
C ALA A 174 3.94 -3.42 -4.92
N ASN A 175 4.97 -4.23 -5.20
CA ASN A 175 5.81 -4.84 -4.15
C ASN A 175 6.48 -3.78 -3.27
N ALA A 176 6.99 -2.71 -3.89
CA ALA A 176 7.61 -1.64 -3.15
C ALA A 176 6.60 -0.97 -2.21
N LYS A 177 5.36 -0.70 -2.66
CA LYS A 177 4.32 -0.09 -1.82
C LYS A 177 3.92 -0.98 -0.65
N VAL A 178 3.64 -2.28 -0.89
CA VAL A 178 3.21 -3.21 0.17
C VAL A 178 4.31 -3.36 1.22
N LEU A 179 5.57 -3.54 0.79
CA LEU A 179 6.76 -3.65 1.66
C LEU A 179 7.17 -2.33 2.29
N ASN A 180 6.38 -1.27 2.11
CA ASN A 180 6.69 0.05 2.62
C ASN A 180 8.10 0.53 2.20
N ILE A 181 8.43 0.38 0.93
CA ILE A 181 9.64 0.89 0.31
C ILE A 181 9.21 1.94 -0.69
N ALA A 182 9.70 3.18 -0.53
CA ALA A 182 9.37 4.26 -1.45
C ALA A 182 9.86 3.91 -2.86
N PRO A 183 8.97 3.63 -3.83
CA PRO A 183 9.41 3.20 -5.15
C PRO A 183 10.12 4.35 -5.85
N THR A 184 11.18 4.01 -6.57
CA THR A 184 11.77 4.94 -7.54
C THR A 184 12.00 4.26 -8.87
N TYR A 185 11.52 4.90 -9.92
CA TYR A 185 11.60 4.39 -11.28
C TYR A 185 13.05 4.08 -11.67
N ASP A 186 13.33 2.81 -11.99
CA ASP A 186 14.63 2.39 -12.54
C ASP A 186 14.55 2.34 -14.08
N PRO A 187 15.19 3.29 -14.80
CA PRO A 187 15.16 3.34 -16.26
C PRO A 187 15.88 2.17 -16.94
N THR A 188 16.59 1.33 -16.18
CA THR A 188 17.13 0.06 -16.71
C THR A 188 16.02 -0.89 -17.16
N TYR A 189 14.82 -0.77 -16.57
CA TYR A 189 13.69 -1.64 -16.87
C TYR A 189 12.61 -0.99 -17.75
N GLY A 190 12.84 0.22 -18.28
CA GLY A 190 11.99 0.83 -19.31
C GLY A 190 11.84 2.36 -19.21
N ALA A 191 10.68 2.87 -19.65
CA ALA A 191 10.22 4.24 -19.36
C ALA A 191 9.07 4.27 -18.32
N THR A 192 8.92 5.41 -17.63
CA THR A 192 7.82 5.67 -16.69
C THR A 192 6.46 5.46 -17.37
N LEU A 193 5.49 4.94 -16.62
CA LEU A 193 4.13 4.77 -17.12
C LEU A 193 3.35 6.08 -17.08
N GLU A 194 2.43 6.24 -18.01
CA GLU A 194 1.51 7.38 -18.04
C GLU A 194 0.69 7.42 -16.74
N HIS A 195 0.29 8.63 -16.33
CA HIS A 195 -0.49 8.86 -15.11
C HIS A 195 0.16 8.37 -13.81
N HIS A 196 1.47 8.10 -13.83
CA HIS A 196 2.20 7.53 -12.69
C HIS A 196 1.56 6.22 -12.17
N ALA A 197 1.02 5.42 -13.09
CA ALA A 197 0.49 4.11 -12.77
C ALA A 197 1.61 3.16 -12.33
N ASP A 198 1.28 2.21 -11.46
CA ASP A 198 2.17 1.14 -11.02
C ASP A 198 2.29 0.03 -12.09
N ALA A 199 1.21 -0.16 -12.85
CA ALA A 199 1.16 -1.07 -13.98
C ALA A 199 0.30 -0.53 -15.12
N SER A 200 0.50 -1.10 -16.31
CA SER A 200 -0.38 -0.91 -17.46
C SER A 200 -0.71 -2.26 -18.06
N ILE A 201 -1.99 -2.58 -18.15
CA ILE A 201 -2.51 -3.80 -18.75
C ILE A 201 -3.16 -3.44 -20.09
N GLN A 202 -2.68 -4.10 -21.15
CA GLN A 202 -3.17 -3.92 -22.52
C GLN A 202 -3.72 -5.26 -23.01
N PHE A 203 -5.00 -5.29 -23.36
CA PHE A 203 -5.65 -6.48 -23.93
C PHE A 203 -5.54 -6.46 -25.45
N ASN A 204 -5.32 -7.62 -26.06
CA ASN A 204 -5.12 -7.72 -27.50
C ASN A 204 -6.48 -7.71 -28.23
N LEU A 205 -6.72 -6.68 -29.05
CA LEU A 205 -7.95 -6.54 -29.83
C LEU A 205 -8.25 -7.71 -30.74
N LEU A 206 -7.22 -8.47 -31.16
CA LEU A 206 -7.42 -9.68 -31.97
C LEU A 206 -8.38 -10.68 -31.31
N HIS A 207 -8.45 -10.68 -29.97
CA HIS A 207 -9.26 -11.61 -29.20
C HIS A 207 -10.51 -10.98 -28.59
N GLU A 208 -10.83 -9.70 -28.89
CA GLU A 208 -11.96 -8.98 -28.28
C GLU A 208 -13.29 -9.74 -28.39
N GLU A 209 -13.60 -10.25 -29.59
CA GLU A 209 -14.84 -11.01 -29.84
C GLU A 209 -14.84 -12.43 -29.24
N ARG A 210 -13.66 -12.89 -28.81
CA ARG A 210 -13.45 -14.21 -28.21
C ARG A 210 -13.46 -14.15 -26.69
N PHE A 211 -13.56 -12.98 -26.07
CA PHE A 211 -13.68 -12.87 -24.64
C PHE A 211 -15.12 -13.09 -24.16
N ALA A 212 -15.26 -13.85 -23.08
CA ALA A 212 -16.46 -13.91 -22.27
C ALA A 212 -16.28 -12.97 -21.09
N TYR A 213 -17.11 -11.92 -21.04
CA TYR A 213 -17.04 -10.91 -19.99
C TYR A 213 -17.83 -11.32 -18.73
N ARG A 214 -18.70 -12.33 -18.82
CA ARG A 214 -19.53 -12.84 -17.72
C ARG A 214 -19.22 -14.31 -17.46
N GLU A 215 -19.21 -14.72 -16.19
CA GLU A 215 -18.85 -16.09 -15.76
C GLU A 215 -19.66 -17.20 -16.47
N GLY A 216 -20.94 -16.95 -16.76
CA GLY A 216 -21.81 -17.92 -17.45
C GLY A 216 -21.56 -18.05 -18.96
N ASP A 217 -20.80 -17.14 -19.57
CA ASP A 217 -20.57 -17.10 -21.01
C ASP A 217 -19.27 -17.81 -21.43
N ILE A 218 -18.48 -18.27 -20.46
CA ILE A 218 -17.23 -19.00 -20.65
C ILE A 218 -17.56 -20.39 -21.21
N SER A 219 -17.56 -20.51 -22.54
CA SER A 219 -17.88 -21.76 -23.23
C SER A 219 -17.24 -21.81 -24.62
N GLY A 220 -17.01 -23.03 -25.10
CA GLY A 220 -16.47 -23.25 -26.45
C GLY A 220 -15.10 -22.61 -26.65
N GLU A 221 -15.01 -21.72 -27.63
CA GLU A 221 -13.76 -21.05 -28.02
C GLU A 221 -13.53 -19.68 -27.35
N ARG A 222 -14.36 -19.33 -26.35
CA ARG A 222 -14.26 -18.07 -25.63
C ARG A 222 -13.32 -18.15 -24.44
N TYR A 223 -12.50 -17.11 -24.24
CA TYR A 223 -11.63 -16.97 -23.09
C TYR A 223 -12.36 -16.29 -21.92
N ASP A 224 -12.03 -16.69 -20.70
CA ASP A 224 -12.45 -16.00 -19.49
C ASP A 224 -11.73 -14.65 -19.36
N PHE A 225 -12.43 -13.54 -19.66
CA PHE A 225 -11.80 -12.22 -19.60
C PHE A 225 -11.49 -11.80 -18.17
N ALA A 226 -12.39 -12.06 -17.21
CA ALA A 226 -12.13 -11.72 -15.81
C ALA A 226 -10.96 -12.53 -15.25
N GLY A 227 -10.86 -13.80 -15.61
CA GLY A 227 -9.71 -14.64 -15.31
C GLY A 227 -8.40 -14.12 -15.90
N VAL A 228 -8.42 -13.67 -17.17
CA VAL A 228 -7.24 -13.04 -17.80
C VAL A 228 -6.89 -11.72 -17.12
N VAL A 229 -7.86 -10.87 -16.79
CA VAL A 229 -7.59 -9.64 -16.02
C VAL A 229 -6.95 -10.00 -14.68
N SER A 230 -7.52 -10.96 -13.95
CA SER A 230 -7.03 -11.39 -12.64
C SER A 230 -5.59 -11.94 -12.74
N HIS A 231 -5.26 -12.65 -13.82
CA HIS A 231 -3.90 -13.10 -14.12
C HIS A 231 -2.93 -11.92 -14.31
N GLU A 232 -3.29 -10.93 -15.13
CA GLU A 232 -2.47 -9.74 -15.35
C GLU A 232 -2.33 -8.88 -14.07
N LEU A 233 -3.36 -8.87 -13.20
CA LEU A 233 -3.27 -8.26 -11.87
C LEU A 233 -2.27 -8.99 -10.97
N GLY A 234 -2.19 -10.32 -11.05
CA GLY A 234 -1.16 -11.09 -10.33
C GLY A 234 0.25 -10.68 -10.74
N HIS A 235 0.48 -10.45 -12.03
CA HIS A 235 1.75 -9.86 -12.50
C HIS A 235 1.94 -8.43 -11.99
N ALA A 236 0.89 -7.60 -11.98
CA ALA A 236 0.95 -6.25 -11.43
C ALA A 236 1.35 -6.22 -9.96
N LEU A 237 0.94 -7.23 -9.18
CA LEU A 237 1.32 -7.46 -7.78
C LEU A 237 2.73 -8.05 -7.61
N GLY A 238 3.48 -8.26 -8.69
CA GLY A 238 4.86 -8.72 -8.63
C GLY A 238 5.08 -10.20 -8.87
N PHE A 239 4.06 -10.94 -9.32
CA PHE A 239 4.26 -12.29 -9.84
C PHE A 239 4.99 -12.21 -11.20
N THR A 240 6.24 -11.76 -11.19
CA THR A 240 7.06 -11.61 -12.38
C THR A 240 8.46 -12.14 -12.13
N SER A 241 9.12 -12.64 -13.16
CA SER A 241 10.48 -13.15 -13.13
C SER A 241 11.38 -12.36 -14.06
N VAL A 242 12.61 -12.06 -13.60
CA VAL A 242 13.64 -11.43 -14.43
C VAL A 242 14.00 -12.29 -15.63
N VAL A 243 13.76 -13.60 -15.57
CA VAL A 243 14.07 -14.54 -16.65
C VAL A 243 13.39 -14.14 -17.96
N ASP A 244 12.18 -13.58 -17.88
CA ASP A 244 11.43 -13.12 -19.06
C ASP A 244 12.11 -11.94 -19.76
N LEU A 245 12.89 -11.15 -19.03
CA LEU A 245 13.67 -10.03 -19.58
C LEU A 245 15.10 -10.47 -19.92
N GLN A 246 15.73 -11.21 -19.02
CA GLN A 246 17.13 -11.62 -19.10
C GLN A 246 17.39 -12.53 -20.31
N ALA A 247 16.42 -13.36 -20.69
CA ALA A 247 16.50 -14.23 -21.88
C ALA A 247 16.76 -13.45 -23.18
N PHE A 248 16.26 -12.22 -23.27
CA PHE A 248 16.43 -11.35 -24.44
C PHE A 248 17.55 -10.31 -24.26
N ASN A 249 18.10 -10.19 -23.04
CA ASN A 249 19.05 -9.15 -22.66
C ASN A 249 20.37 -9.72 -22.11
N GLY A 250 20.95 -10.72 -22.78
CA GLY A 250 22.15 -11.42 -22.31
C GLY A 250 23.41 -10.58 -22.05
N SER A 251 23.43 -9.30 -22.45
CA SER A 251 24.52 -8.35 -22.16
C SER A 251 24.28 -7.46 -20.94
N THR A 252 23.05 -7.40 -20.43
CA THR A 252 22.66 -6.56 -19.30
C THR A 252 22.48 -7.44 -18.08
N LEU A 253 23.20 -7.12 -17.01
CA LEU A 253 23.04 -7.78 -15.73
C LEU A 253 21.83 -7.15 -15.01
N LEU A 254 20.71 -7.86 -14.94
CA LEU A 254 19.50 -7.43 -14.26
C LEU A 254 19.46 -8.00 -12.83
N ALA A 255 18.87 -7.27 -11.89
CA ALA A 255 18.63 -7.80 -10.55
C ALA A 255 17.53 -8.88 -10.63
N PRO A 256 17.57 -9.96 -9.81
CA PRO A 256 16.45 -10.88 -9.70
C PRO A 256 15.20 -10.11 -9.28
N SER A 257 14.04 -10.47 -9.82
CA SER A 257 12.77 -10.01 -9.25
C SER A 257 12.59 -10.57 -7.83
N LEU A 258 11.70 -9.99 -7.04
CA LEU A 258 11.39 -10.55 -5.72
C LEU A 258 10.86 -11.99 -5.80
N LEU A 259 10.09 -12.34 -6.83
CA LEU A 259 9.64 -13.72 -7.04
C LEU A 259 10.83 -14.67 -7.29
N ASP A 260 11.87 -14.22 -8.00
CA ASP A 260 13.06 -15.02 -8.27
C ASP A 260 13.87 -15.35 -7.00
N VAL A 261 13.70 -14.58 -5.92
CA VAL A 261 14.28 -14.87 -4.60
C VAL A 261 13.77 -16.21 -4.04
N PHE A 262 12.65 -16.74 -4.58
CA PHE A 262 12.08 -18.03 -4.22
C PHE A 262 12.13 -19.04 -5.38
N ARG A 263 12.84 -18.75 -6.47
CA ARG A 263 12.92 -19.58 -7.69
C ARG A 263 14.19 -20.42 -7.69
N PHE A 264 14.07 -21.74 -7.62
CA PHE A 264 15.19 -22.69 -7.52
C PHE A 264 15.21 -23.74 -8.62
N ASP A 265 16.36 -24.41 -8.80
CA ASP A 265 16.50 -25.57 -9.68
C ASP A 265 15.83 -26.80 -9.04
N PRO A 266 14.80 -27.41 -9.66
CA PRO A 266 14.03 -28.52 -9.07
C PRO A 266 14.82 -29.83 -8.97
N THR A 267 16.06 -29.88 -9.48
CA THR A 267 16.93 -31.06 -9.37
C THR A 267 17.68 -31.14 -8.03
N MET A 268 17.67 -30.06 -7.25
CA MET A 268 18.30 -29.99 -5.93
C MET A 268 17.45 -30.74 -4.88
N PRO A 269 18.04 -31.65 -4.07
CA PRO A 269 17.31 -32.35 -3.02
C PRO A 269 17.09 -31.42 -1.81
N GLY A 270 16.01 -30.65 -1.86
CA GLY A 270 15.68 -29.61 -0.89
C GLY A 270 16.43 -28.31 -1.17
N HIS A 271 15.87 -27.20 -0.69
CA HIS A 271 16.41 -25.85 -0.95
C HIS A 271 16.83 -25.17 0.35
N ASN A 272 17.96 -24.50 0.28
CA ASN A 272 18.51 -23.63 1.30
C ASN A 272 18.42 -22.18 0.84
N LEU A 273 17.54 -21.42 1.49
CA LEU A 273 17.32 -20.00 1.16
C LEU A 273 18.61 -19.17 1.24
N THR A 274 19.57 -19.51 2.10
CA THR A 274 20.80 -18.72 2.32
C THR A 274 21.84 -18.89 1.21
N PHE A 275 22.04 -20.12 0.72
CA PHE A 275 23.21 -20.45 -0.10
C PHE A 275 22.88 -20.88 -1.51
N ASP A 276 21.68 -21.40 -1.75
CA ASP A 276 21.37 -21.99 -3.05
C ASP A 276 21.16 -20.93 -4.11
N THR A 277 21.66 -21.23 -5.30
CA THR A 277 21.54 -20.36 -6.46
C THR A 277 20.09 -20.27 -6.92
N ARG A 278 19.59 -19.04 -7.09
CA ARG A 278 18.30 -18.78 -7.70
C ARG A 278 18.37 -19.03 -9.19
N GLN A 279 17.41 -19.80 -9.70
CA GLN A 279 17.33 -20.10 -11.10
C GLN A 279 16.80 -18.86 -11.83
N THR A 280 17.69 -18.05 -12.35
CA THR A 280 17.38 -16.78 -13.06
C THR A 280 17.77 -16.85 -14.53
N LEU A 281 17.86 -18.06 -15.06
CA LEU A 281 18.01 -18.33 -16.49
C LEU A 281 16.84 -19.20 -16.96
N PRO A 282 16.54 -19.21 -18.26
CA PRO A 282 15.54 -20.13 -18.79
C PRO A 282 15.92 -21.58 -18.52
N GLY A 283 14.94 -22.39 -18.12
CA GLY A 283 15.11 -23.80 -17.74
C GLY A 283 14.16 -24.24 -16.64
N PRO A 284 14.23 -25.53 -16.24
CA PRO A 284 13.45 -26.07 -15.12
C PRO A 284 13.66 -25.23 -13.86
N ALA A 285 12.55 -24.82 -13.25
CA ALA A 285 12.55 -24.08 -12.01
C ALA A 285 11.32 -24.46 -11.18
N GLU A 286 11.40 -24.22 -9.87
CA GLU A 286 10.25 -24.30 -8.97
C GLU A 286 10.30 -23.17 -7.96
N PHE A 287 9.12 -22.74 -7.54
CA PHE A 287 8.93 -21.92 -6.36
C PHE A 287 9.12 -22.80 -5.14
N TYR A 288 9.88 -22.30 -4.18
CA TYR A 288 10.00 -22.90 -2.87
C TYR A 288 9.98 -21.81 -1.81
N ASP A 289 9.05 -21.93 -0.87
CA ASP A 289 9.16 -21.27 0.42
C ASP A 289 9.55 -22.30 1.49
N ALA A 290 10.32 -21.90 2.48
CA ALA A 290 10.75 -22.82 3.54
C ALA A 290 9.62 -23.29 4.46
N SER A 291 8.36 -22.88 4.19
CA SER A 291 7.16 -23.47 4.80
C SER A 291 6.76 -24.80 4.16
N GLY A 292 7.42 -25.17 3.06
CA GLY A 292 7.23 -26.44 2.35
C GLY A 292 6.28 -26.34 1.15
N PHE A 293 5.85 -25.14 0.76
CA PHE A 293 5.11 -24.95 -0.47
C PHE A 293 6.07 -25.03 -1.66
N VAL A 294 5.78 -25.94 -2.58
CA VAL A 294 6.57 -26.16 -3.79
C VAL A 294 5.65 -26.17 -5.01
N SER A 295 5.97 -25.35 -6.01
CA SER A 295 5.21 -25.29 -7.26
C SER A 295 6.14 -25.11 -8.46
N PRO A 296 6.02 -25.93 -9.53
CA PRO A 296 6.91 -25.82 -10.69
C PRO A 296 6.61 -24.54 -11.49
N PHE A 297 7.66 -23.80 -11.84
CA PHE A 297 7.58 -22.69 -12.77
C PHE A 297 7.70 -23.16 -14.22
N ALA A 298 7.09 -22.39 -15.12
CA ALA A 298 7.38 -22.46 -16.53
C ALA A 298 8.85 -22.05 -16.82
N PHE A 299 9.37 -22.52 -17.95
CA PHE A 299 10.82 -22.49 -18.20
C PHE A 299 11.34 -21.14 -18.70
N GLY A 300 10.49 -20.17 -19.03
CA GLY A 300 10.90 -18.84 -19.51
C GLY A 300 11.24 -18.74 -20.99
N VAL A 301 11.42 -19.86 -21.70
CA VAL A 301 11.56 -19.89 -23.16
C VAL A 301 10.95 -21.15 -23.76
N ASN A 302 10.40 -21.03 -24.98
CA ASN A 302 9.77 -22.11 -25.72
C ASN A 302 10.71 -23.30 -25.97
N ALA A 303 11.98 -23.04 -26.30
CA ALA A 303 12.90 -24.04 -26.85
C ALA A 303 13.15 -25.26 -25.93
N TYR A 304 12.80 -25.19 -24.64
CA TYR A 304 13.10 -26.22 -23.65
C TYR A 304 11.89 -26.84 -22.95
N ASP A 305 10.66 -26.35 -23.15
CA ASP A 305 9.47 -26.93 -22.50
C ASP A 305 8.52 -27.59 -23.51
N VAL A 306 8.61 -28.92 -23.58
CA VAL A 306 7.76 -29.77 -24.43
C VAL A 306 6.25 -29.72 -24.08
N LYS A 307 5.88 -29.21 -22.89
CA LYS A 307 4.47 -29.00 -22.51
C LYS A 307 3.92 -27.65 -22.93
N CYS A 308 4.80 -26.71 -23.30
CA CYS A 308 4.43 -25.50 -24.03
C CYS A 308 4.16 -25.91 -25.46
N ASN A 309 2.97 -26.49 -25.67
CA ASN A 309 2.55 -27.16 -26.89
C ASN A 309 2.26 -26.18 -28.04
N ALA A 310 3.24 -25.35 -28.36
CA ALA A 310 3.28 -24.58 -29.56
C ALA A 310 4.73 -24.55 -29.99
N LEU A 311 5.00 -24.94 -31.25
CA LEU A 311 6.27 -24.67 -31.93
C LEU A 311 6.67 -23.17 -31.92
N PHE A 312 5.82 -22.29 -31.37
CA PHE A 312 5.97 -20.83 -31.31
C PHE A 312 5.38 -20.15 -30.04
N GLY A 313 4.88 -20.89 -29.03
CA GLY A 313 4.27 -20.30 -27.82
C GLY A 313 5.30 -19.99 -26.72
N LEU A 314 5.27 -18.78 -26.18
CA LEU A 314 6.12 -18.37 -25.07
C LEU A 314 5.50 -18.89 -23.76
N CYS A 315 6.24 -19.70 -23.02
CA CYS A 315 5.96 -19.93 -21.62
C CYS A 315 6.87 -19.02 -20.81
N SER A 316 6.29 -17.93 -20.32
CA SER A 316 6.97 -16.98 -19.44
C SER A 316 7.34 -17.66 -18.13
N ALA A 317 8.51 -17.34 -17.58
CA ALA A 317 8.99 -17.80 -16.29
C ALA A 317 8.18 -17.19 -15.13
N SER A 318 7.38 -16.16 -15.42
CA SER A 318 6.36 -15.58 -14.56
C SER A 318 5.06 -16.40 -14.55
N HIS A 319 5.05 -17.66 -15.02
CA HIS A 319 3.88 -18.54 -14.92
C HIS A 319 4.20 -19.83 -14.18
N TRP A 320 3.17 -20.43 -13.58
CA TRP A 320 3.20 -21.83 -13.20
C TRP A 320 3.34 -22.72 -14.43
N ARG A 321 4.03 -23.86 -14.26
CA ARG A 321 4.14 -24.89 -15.31
C ARG A 321 2.87 -25.72 -15.45
N ASP A 322 2.02 -25.71 -14.43
CA ASP A 322 0.90 -26.62 -14.35
C ASP A 322 -0.20 -26.29 -15.37
N THR A 323 -1.04 -27.29 -15.66
CA THR A 323 -2.24 -27.15 -16.49
C THR A 323 -3.52 -27.27 -15.64
N THR A 324 -3.43 -26.97 -14.34
CA THR A 324 -4.43 -27.29 -13.33
C THR A 324 -5.46 -26.17 -13.08
N ASP A 325 -5.63 -25.29 -14.06
CA ASP A 325 -6.55 -24.14 -13.99
C ASP A 325 -6.26 -23.25 -12.76
N THR A 326 -4.97 -23.09 -12.43
CA THR A 326 -4.46 -22.05 -11.51
C THR A 326 -4.51 -20.69 -12.19
N LEU A 327 -4.46 -19.60 -11.44
CA LEU A 327 -4.58 -18.28 -12.03
C LEU A 327 -3.34 -17.93 -12.84
N MET A 328 -2.14 -18.12 -12.27
CA MET A 328 -0.87 -17.73 -12.91
C MET A 328 -0.37 -18.76 -13.94
N THR A 329 -1.26 -19.44 -14.65
CA THR A 329 -0.93 -20.31 -15.79
C THR A 329 -1.47 -19.74 -17.11
N THR A 330 -1.12 -20.36 -18.23
CA THR A 330 -1.60 -19.95 -19.55
C THR A 330 -3.12 -20.14 -19.69
N ALA A 331 -3.84 -19.05 -19.99
CA ALA A 331 -5.27 -19.08 -20.29
C ALA A 331 -5.61 -19.99 -21.48
N SER A 332 -6.73 -20.72 -21.38
CA SER A 332 -7.23 -21.61 -22.44
C SER A 332 -8.69 -21.30 -22.76
N PRO A 333 -9.14 -21.43 -24.03
CA PRO A 333 -10.54 -21.24 -24.37
C PRO A 333 -11.46 -22.23 -23.64
N GLY A 334 -12.66 -21.77 -23.27
CA GLY A 334 -13.69 -22.57 -22.62
C GLY A 334 -13.35 -22.99 -21.18
N ARG A 335 -12.32 -22.39 -20.59
CA ARG A 335 -11.88 -22.64 -19.22
C ARG A 335 -11.86 -21.34 -18.42
N GLU A 336 -12.35 -21.45 -17.20
CA GLU A 336 -12.32 -20.40 -16.19
C GLU A 336 -10.96 -20.45 -15.47
N LEU A 337 -10.30 -19.31 -15.32
CA LEU A 337 -9.09 -19.19 -14.50
C LEU A 337 -9.51 -18.84 -13.07
N LYS A 338 -8.91 -19.52 -12.07
CA LYS A 338 -9.28 -19.32 -10.68
C LYS A 338 -8.08 -19.00 -9.84
N LEU A 339 -8.19 -17.97 -9.02
CA LEU A 339 -7.25 -17.70 -7.94
C LEU A 339 -7.21 -18.90 -6.99
N ARG A 340 -6.04 -19.53 -6.85
CA ARG A 340 -5.82 -20.67 -5.96
C ARG A 340 -4.91 -20.27 -4.80
N SER A 341 -4.86 -21.14 -3.81
CA SER A 341 -3.98 -20.97 -2.65
C SER A 341 -2.50 -20.86 -3.03
N GLY A 342 -2.07 -21.50 -4.13
CA GLY A 342 -0.69 -21.40 -4.61
C GLY A 342 -0.35 -20.02 -5.18
N ASP A 343 -1.31 -19.40 -5.89
CA ASP A 343 -1.17 -18.04 -6.40
C ASP A 343 -1.09 -17.05 -5.23
N ILE A 344 -2.02 -17.17 -4.28
CA ILE A 344 -2.07 -16.34 -3.07
C ILE A 344 -0.79 -16.50 -2.24
N ALA A 345 -0.34 -17.73 -1.97
CA ALA A 345 0.85 -17.98 -1.17
C ALA A 345 2.11 -17.39 -1.80
N ALA A 346 2.28 -17.49 -3.12
CA ALA A 346 3.44 -16.92 -3.79
C ALA A 346 3.44 -15.38 -3.76
N VAL A 347 2.27 -14.75 -3.90
CA VAL A 347 2.11 -13.29 -3.83
C VAL A 347 2.26 -12.77 -2.38
N ASP A 348 1.81 -13.54 -1.39
CA ASP A 348 2.07 -13.32 0.04
C ASP A 348 3.57 -13.38 0.37
N ARG A 349 4.31 -14.34 -0.23
CA ARG A 349 5.78 -14.43 -0.02
C ARG A 349 6.57 -13.24 -0.55
N ILE A 350 5.99 -12.45 -1.45
CA ILE A 350 6.62 -11.25 -2.02
C ILE A 350 6.03 -9.95 -1.44
N GLY A 351 5.39 -10.04 -0.27
CA GLY A 351 5.02 -8.90 0.57
C GLY A 351 3.56 -8.46 0.49
N VAL A 352 2.70 -9.09 -0.32
CA VAL A 352 1.27 -8.74 -0.33
C VAL A 352 0.54 -9.66 0.65
N ASP A 353 0.44 -9.24 1.90
CA ASP A 353 -0.03 -10.05 3.01
C ASP A 353 -1.53 -10.38 2.97
N THR A 354 -1.82 -11.68 3.13
CA THR A 354 -3.19 -12.19 3.33
C THR A 354 -3.81 -11.74 4.65
N LYS A 355 -3.00 -11.20 5.56
CA LYS A 355 -3.43 -10.67 6.85
C LYS A 355 -2.65 -9.42 7.16
N TRP A 356 -3.38 -8.34 7.41
CA TRP A 356 -2.80 -7.07 7.75
C TRP A 356 -2.20 -7.17 9.14
N ARG A 357 -0.89 -6.97 9.24
CA ARG A 357 -0.14 -7.18 10.48
C ARG A 357 0.21 -5.84 11.09
N ASN A 358 -0.64 -5.44 12.04
CA ASN A 358 -0.35 -4.48 13.10
C ASN A 358 0.29 -3.16 12.65
N GLY A 359 -0.24 -2.57 11.59
CA GLY A 359 -0.08 -1.14 11.36
C GLY A 359 -1.00 -0.34 12.27
N ILE A 360 -0.46 0.52 13.13
CA ILE A 360 -1.22 1.58 13.78
C ILE A 360 -1.44 2.67 12.72
N PRO A 361 -2.68 2.89 12.25
CA PRO A 361 -2.94 4.00 11.35
C PRO A 361 -2.67 5.30 12.10
N ILE A 362 -1.87 6.18 11.50
CA ILE A 362 -1.59 7.50 12.08
C ILE A 362 -2.71 8.44 11.64
N ILE A 363 -3.49 8.96 12.59
CA ILE A 363 -4.76 9.64 12.29
C ILE A 363 -4.59 11.17 12.19
N ASP A 364 -3.73 11.78 13.01
CA ASP A 364 -3.35 13.20 12.92
C ASP A 364 -1.83 13.33 12.92
N ALA A 365 -1.25 13.66 11.77
CA ALA A 365 0.16 13.99 11.74
C ALA A 365 0.44 15.28 10.97
N ARG A 366 1.40 16.06 11.47
CA ARG A 366 1.72 17.39 10.92
C ARG A 366 3.21 17.52 10.82
N LEU A 367 3.71 18.07 9.71
CA LEU A 367 5.15 18.18 9.45
C LEU A 367 5.47 19.53 8.81
N LYS A 368 6.35 20.31 9.44
CA LYS A 368 6.79 21.61 8.89
C LYS A 368 8.30 21.70 8.85
N PHE A 369 8.82 21.94 7.65
CA PHE A 369 10.24 22.21 7.43
C PHE A 369 10.55 23.71 7.54
N TYR A 370 11.69 23.99 8.14
CA TYR A 370 12.28 25.32 8.25
C TYR A 370 13.68 25.30 7.65
N PRO A 371 14.01 26.26 6.76
CA PRO A 371 15.35 26.34 6.20
C PRO A 371 16.34 26.85 7.26
N LEU A 372 17.53 26.25 7.33
CA LEU A 372 18.62 26.77 8.19
C LEU A 372 19.24 27.99 7.53
N ILE A 373 18.56 29.13 7.62
CA ILE A 373 19.05 30.41 7.13
C ILE A 373 19.59 31.19 8.33
N TYR A 374 20.92 31.39 8.36
CA TYR A 374 21.66 32.11 9.40
C TYR A 374 21.65 31.49 10.81
N GLY A 375 21.45 30.17 10.92
CA GLY A 375 21.50 29.46 12.20
C GLY A 375 20.34 29.78 13.16
N LEU A 376 19.33 30.52 12.69
CA LEU A 376 18.10 30.72 13.43
C LEU A 376 17.21 29.50 13.22
N ILE A 377 16.99 28.77 14.29
CA ILE A 377 16.09 27.64 14.34
C ILE A 377 14.82 28.10 15.06
N PRO A 378 13.64 28.00 14.44
CA PRO A 378 12.40 28.41 15.09
C PRO A 378 12.06 27.51 16.27
N ASP A 379 11.50 28.10 17.33
CA ASP A 379 10.94 27.36 18.45
C ASP A 379 9.76 26.50 18.01
N TYR A 380 9.53 25.40 18.74
CA TYR A 380 8.36 24.55 18.51
C TYR A 380 7.07 25.32 18.78
N ASP A 381 6.13 25.26 17.84
CA ASP A 381 4.81 25.88 17.93
C ASP A 381 3.76 24.80 18.27
N PRO A 382 3.44 24.56 19.55
CA PRO A 382 2.49 23.52 19.94
C PRO A 382 1.07 23.79 19.43
N VAL A 383 0.74 25.05 19.12
CA VAL A 383 -0.59 25.43 18.61
C VAL A 383 -0.70 25.06 17.13
N ALA A 384 0.34 25.35 16.33
CA ALA A 384 0.35 24.98 14.92
C ALA A 384 0.31 23.46 14.70
N PHE A 385 0.94 22.71 15.60
CA PHE A 385 1.03 21.25 15.52
C PHE A 385 -0.05 20.50 16.31
N ASP A 386 -0.91 21.23 17.04
CA ASP A 386 -1.98 20.68 17.89
C ASP A 386 -1.49 19.56 18.82
N THR A 387 -0.35 19.82 19.46
CA THR A 387 0.29 18.85 20.33
C THR A 387 0.08 19.15 21.79
N LYS A 388 -0.06 18.08 22.55
CA LYS A 388 -0.11 18.07 24.01
C LYS A 388 1.29 18.01 24.63
N THR A 389 2.31 17.74 23.81
CA THR A 389 3.71 17.62 24.22
C THR A 389 4.56 18.71 23.57
N LEU A 390 5.69 19.06 24.18
CA LEU A 390 6.68 19.95 23.57
C LEU A 390 7.70 19.12 22.80
N ALA A 391 8.03 19.52 21.57
CA ALA A 391 9.16 18.93 20.86
C ALA A 391 10.48 19.26 21.60
N PRO A 392 11.50 18.39 21.50
CA PRO A 392 12.83 18.69 22.01
C PRO A 392 13.38 19.97 21.35
N LYS A 393 14.15 20.76 22.10
CA LYS A 393 14.84 21.92 21.53
C LYS A 393 15.91 21.42 20.58
N PHE A 394 16.08 22.08 19.44
CA PHE A 394 17.17 21.73 18.51
C PHE A 394 18.58 21.90 19.10
N SER A 395 18.73 22.70 20.16
CA SER A 395 19.99 22.77 20.92
C SER A 395 20.30 21.49 21.68
N ASP A 396 19.27 20.72 22.01
CA ASP A 396 19.33 19.50 22.81
C ASP A 396 19.50 18.27 21.91
N LEU A 397 19.03 18.37 20.65
CA LEU A 397 19.38 17.44 19.60
C LEU A 397 20.87 17.59 19.27
N LEU A 398 21.65 16.55 19.55
CA LEU A 398 23.11 16.54 19.36
C LEU A 398 23.49 17.07 17.96
N SER A 399 24.40 18.04 17.92
CA SER A 399 25.01 18.49 16.66
C SER A 399 25.57 17.27 15.93
N PRO A 400 25.08 16.95 14.73
CA PRO A 400 25.38 15.69 14.10
C PRO A 400 26.73 15.73 13.42
N SER A 401 27.80 15.42 14.16
CA SER A 401 29.11 15.13 13.58
C SER A 401 29.12 13.90 12.66
N TRP A 402 27.99 13.20 12.57
CA TRP A 402 27.77 11.98 11.79
C TRP A 402 27.22 12.24 10.38
N PHE A 403 26.69 13.43 10.06
CA PHE A 403 26.38 13.72 8.66
C PHE A 403 27.66 13.99 7.87
N ALA A 404 27.84 13.27 6.76
CA ALA A 404 28.89 13.57 5.79
C ALA A 404 28.61 14.89 5.03
N ASP A 405 27.36 15.33 4.98
CA ASP A 405 26.87 16.52 4.25
C ASP A 405 26.26 17.55 5.24
N PRO A 406 26.39 18.87 5.01
CA PRO A 406 25.86 19.88 5.94
C PRO A 406 24.33 19.90 5.96
N ILE A 407 23.74 20.01 7.15
CA ILE A 407 22.30 20.18 7.37
C ILE A 407 21.81 21.43 6.63
N THR A 408 20.70 21.31 5.89
CA THR A 408 20.10 22.44 5.17
C THR A 408 18.80 22.91 5.80
N ASN A 409 18.12 22.04 6.54
CA ASN A 409 16.80 22.29 7.09
C ASN A 409 16.64 21.62 8.46
N VAL A 410 15.71 22.14 9.24
CA VAL A 410 15.17 21.53 10.45
C VAL A 410 13.68 21.36 10.25
N PHE A 411 13.03 20.47 10.99
CA PHE A 411 11.58 20.36 10.95
C PHE A 411 11.02 19.99 12.31
N HIS A 412 9.76 20.32 12.46
CA HIS A 412 8.91 19.88 13.55
C HIS A 412 7.88 18.92 12.99
N ILE A 413 7.58 17.88 13.75
CA ILE A 413 6.57 16.88 13.39
C ILE A 413 5.63 16.66 14.56
N SER A 414 4.39 16.26 14.30
CA SER A 414 3.50 15.69 15.29
C SER A 414 2.82 14.43 14.82
N PHE A 415 2.53 13.54 15.76
CA PHE A 415 1.76 12.30 15.58
C PHE A 415 0.75 12.19 16.72
N ASP A 416 -0.53 12.20 16.40
CA ASP A 416 -1.66 12.06 17.33
C ASP A 416 -1.52 12.93 18.60
N GLY A 417 -1.06 14.17 18.42
CA GLY A 417 -0.85 15.14 19.50
C GLY A 417 0.51 15.05 20.22
N HIS A 418 1.41 14.17 19.79
CA HIS A 418 2.80 14.09 20.26
C HIS A 418 3.74 14.84 19.31
N ALA A 419 4.78 15.48 19.85
CA ALA A 419 5.65 16.40 19.16
C ALA A 419 7.06 15.81 18.97
N GLY A 420 7.62 15.95 17.78
CA GLY A 420 9.00 15.61 17.45
C GLY A 420 9.71 16.76 16.72
N ALA A 421 11.03 16.68 16.65
CA ALA A 421 11.87 17.63 15.92
C ALA A 421 13.06 16.90 15.30
N GLY A 422 13.45 17.24 14.08
CA GLY A 422 14.59 16.61 13.43
C GLY A 422 15.30 17.49 12.40
N PHE A 423 16.35 16.93 11.81
CA PHE A 423 17.20 17.60 10.82
C PHE A 423 17.01 17.01 9.43
N ALA A 424 17.10 17.85 8.40
CA ALA A 424 17.00 17.48 7.00
C ALA A 424 18.20 18.03 6.18
N VAL A 425 18.74 17.20 5.29
CA VAL A 425 19.83 17.50 4.36
C VAL A 425 19.27 17.39 2.95
N PHE A 426 18.89 18.52 2.37
CA PHE A 426 18.42 18.58 1.00
C PHE A 426 19.59 18.86 0.06
N LYS A 427 19.89 17.92 -0.85
CA LYS A 427 20.85 18.20 -1.92
C LYS A 427 20.20 19.13 -2.95
N ARG A 428 20.97 20.09 -3.45
CA ARG A 428 20.52 20.89 -4.60
C ARG A 428 20.21 19.95 -5.76
N PRO A 429 19.17 20.24 -6.56
CA PRO A 429 18.84 19.45 -7.74
C PRO A 429 20.09 19.23 -8.57
N GLN A 430 20.50 17.98 -8.77
CA GLN A 430 21.51 17.70 -9.77
C GLN A 430 20.83 17.87 -11.12
N THR A 431 21.44 18.65 -12.01
CA THR A 431 20.96 18.73 -13.39
C THR A 431 21.17 17.35 -14.00
N ASN A 432 20.12 16.53 -14.05
CA ASN A 432 20.18 15.21 -14.70
C ASN A 432 20.76 15.42 -16.11
N LYS A 433 21.96 14.86 -16.34
CA LYS A 433 22.56 14.85 -17.67
C LYS A 433 21.69 13.94 -18.51
N LYS A 434 21.20 14.44 -19.64
CA LYS A 434 20.46 13.66 -20.65
C LYS A 434 21.27 12.38 -20.94
N ILE A 435 20.80 11.24 -20.44
CA ILE A 435 21.35 9.94 -20.81
C ILE A 435 20.96 9.76 -22.27
N LYS A 436 21.93 9.53 -23.15
CA LYS A 436 21.60 9.23 -24.55
C LYS A 436 20.74 7.96 -24.56
N PRO A 437 19.61 7.94 -25.28
CA PRO A 437 18.79 6.74 -25.39
C PRO A 437 19.67 5.54 -25.75
N ILE A 438 19.48 4.44 -25.04
CA ILE A 438 20.00 3.15 -25.49
C ILE A 438 19.20 2.82 -26.76
N ASN A 439 19.86 2.88 -27.92
CA ASN A 439 19.22 2.54 -29.18
C ASN A 439 19.05 1.02 -29.23
N PHE A 440 17.87 0.53 -28.86
CA PHE A 440 17.53 -0.90 -28.89
C PHE A 440 17.37 -1.45 -30.31
N ASN A 441 17.30 -0.60 -31.34
CA ASN A 441 17.25 -1.03 -32.73
C ASN A 441 18.65 -1.16 -33.32
N ARG A 442 19.29 -2.30 -33.05
CA ARG A 442 20.47 -2.73 -33.80
C ARG A 442 20.05 -3.34 -35.15
N GLY A 443 19.60 -2.46 -36.04
CA GLY A 443 19.42 -2.75 -37.45
C GLY A 443 17.97 -2.78 -37.90
N GLU A 444 17.49 -1.63 -38.35
CA GLU A 444 16.87 -1.50 -39.67
C GLU A 444 16.68 -0.01 -39.95
N ASN A 445 17.26 0.44 -41.06
CA ASN A 445 17.11 1.81 -41.56
C ASN A 445 15.66 1.99 -42.03
N GLY A 446 14.84 2.56 -41.15
CA GLY A 446 13.46 2.90 -41.46
C GLY A 446 12.93 3.87 -40.43
N ASP A 447 13.32 5.14 -40.56
CA ASP A 447 12.64 6.24 -39.86
C ASP A 447 11.15 6.17 -40.20
N LYS A 448 10.33 5.81 -39.21
CA LYS A 448 8.91 6.15 -39.19
C LYS A 448 8.68 7.11 -38.04
N GLU A 449 8.38 8.34 -38.45
CA GLU A 449 7.81 9.42 -37.66
C GLU A 449 6.69 8.92 -36.75
N GLY A 450 6.68 9.35 -35.48
CA GLY A 450 5.49 9.24 -34.64
C GLY A 450 5.65 8.99 -33.15
N SER A 451 6.81 9.16 -32.52
CA SER A 451 6.87 9.30 -31.06
C SER A 451 7.22 10.74 -30.72
N TRP A 452 6.18 11.49 -30.36
CA TRP A 452 6.28 12.84 -29.84
C TRP A 452 7.33 12.88 -28.72
N GLU A 453 8.42 13.63 -28.93
CA GLU A 453 9.12 14.20 -27.78
C GLU A 453 8.13 15.17 -27.16
N GLU A 454 7.54 14.82 -26.02
CA GLU A 454 6.90 15.82 -25.18
C GLU A 454 7.89 16.97 -25.00
N GLU A 455 7.41 18.20 -25.24
CA GLU A 455 8.14 19.39 -24.81
C GLU A 455 8.58 19.17 -23.35
N PRO A 456 9.80 19.56 -22.97
CA PRO A 456 10.27 19.38 -21.60
C PRO A 456 9.31 20.09 -20.67
N GLN A 457 8.38 19.32 -20.10
CA GLN A 457 7.51 19.77 -19.03
C GLN A 457 8.41 20.35 -17.93
N PRO A 458 7.93 21.38 -17.20
CA PRO A 458 8.70 22.02 -16.15
C PRO A 458 9.37 20.96 -15.29
N LYS A 459 10.69 21.05 -15.10
CA LYS A 459 11.50 20.10 -14.32
C LYS A 459 10.97 20.07 -12.89
N MET A 460 10.03 19.17 -12.63
CA MET A 460 9.56 18.82 -11.30
C MET A 460 10.73 18.21 -10.52
N LEU A 461 10.80 18.40 -9.20
CA LEU A 461 11.55 17.45 -8.37
C LEU A 461 10.80 16.12 -8.44
N ALA A 462 11.08 15.31 -9.46
CA ALA A 462 10.50 13.99 -9.60
C ALA A 462 10.80 13.10 -8.38
N GLU A 463 11.88 13.43 -7.66
CA GLU A 463 12.41 12.68 -6.53
C GLU A 463 12.76 13.64 -5.39
N ILE A 464 12.33 13.30 -4.18
CA ILE A 464 13.08 13.62 -2.98
C ILE A 464 14.44 12.93 -3.12
N PRO A 465 15.58 13.62 -2.95
CA PRO A 465 16.89 12.98 -3.09
C PRO A 465 17.03 11.78 -2.14
N ALA A 466 17.73 10.72 -2.58
CA ALA A 466 18.06 9.46 -1.89
C ALA A 466 18.55 9.55 -0.43
N ARG A 467 18.81 10.75 0.07
CA ARG A 467 19.26 11.02 1.43
C ARG A 467 18.40 12.07 2.11
N LEU A 468 17.08 12.00 1.96
CA LEU A 468 16.18 12.70 2.87
C LEU A 468 16.16 12.01 4.23
N THR A 469 17.29 12.14 4.91
CA THR A 469 17.51 12.14 6.34
C THR A 469 16.98 11.04 7.23
N GLU A 470 17.82 10.79 8.23
CA GLU A 470 17.45 10.18 9.47
C GLU A 470 16.76 11.23 10.33
N PHE A 471 15.63 10.87 10.92
CA PHE A 471 14.87 11.76 11.81
C PHE A 471 14.99 11.25 13.24
N TYR A 472 14.94 12.16 14.21
CA TYR A 472 15.09 11.80 15.61
C TYR A 472 13.81 12.18 16.34
N PHE A 473 13.27 11.27 17.13
CA PHE A 473 12.16 11.52 18.02
C PHE A 473 12.67 11.36 19.44
N GLU A 474 12.66 12.44 20.23
CA GLU A 474 12.88 12.33 21.68
C GLU A 474 11.50 12.40 22.33
N THR A 475 11.13 11.36 23.08
CA THR A 475 9.87 11.41 23.83
C THR A 475 10.04 12.28 25.08
N ILE A 476 8.95 12.64 25.75
CA ILE A 476 9.00 13.33 27.06
C ILE A 476 9.85 12.55 28.06
N ASN A 477 9.88 11.22 27.93
CA ASN A 477 10.82 10.40 28.66
C ASN A 477 12.14 10.30 27.89
N LYS A 478 13.15 11.03 28.36
CA LYS A 478 14.52 11.02 27.79
C LYS A 478 15.18 9.63 27.75
N GLN A 479 14.58 8.62 28.35
CA GLN A 479 15.01 7.22 28.25
C GLN A 479 14.64 6.56 26.92
N TYR A 480 13.66 7.10 26.19
CA TYR A 480 13.20 6.57 24.91
C TYR A 480 13.43 7.61 23.82
N SER A 481 14.35 7.28 22.93
CA SER A 481 14.76 8.16 21.84
C SER A 481 14.83 7.33 20.57
N TYR A 482 14.02 7.66 19.58
CA TYR A 482 13.94 6.90 18.33
C TYR A 482 14.74 7.59 17.24
N ARG A 483 15.50 6.82 16.47
CA ARG A 483 16.11 7.22 15.20
C ARG A 483 15.32 6.57 14.08
N PHE A 484 14.66 7.38 13.27
CA PHE A 484 14.10 6.95 12.00
C PHE A 484 15.21 6.83 10.96
N ILE A 485 15.30 5.68 10.34
CA ILE A 485 16.22 5.36 9.25
C ILE A 485 15.36 5.14 8.01
N ASN A 486 15.49 6.01 7.01
CA ASN A 486 14.71 5.87 5.80
C ASN A 486 15.07 4.58 5.03
N THR A 487 14.07 4.00 4.35
CA THR A 487 14.20 2.85 3.45
C THR A 487 14.34 3.29 1.99
N PHE A 488 14.87 4.49 1.72
CA PHE A 488 14.94 4.95 0.34
C PHE A 488 15.77 4.01 -0.52
N SER A 489 15.28 3.81 -1.74
CA SER A 489 16.13 3.31 -2.81
C SER A 489 17.36 4.21 -2.98
N ASN A 490 18.33 3.76 -3.76
CA ASN A 490 19.48 4.57 -4.19
C ASN A 490 19.09 5.90 -4.89
N HIS A 491 17.80 6.10 -5.15
CA HIS A 491 17.23 7.23 -5.87
C HIS A 491 16.28 8.11 -5.03
N GLY A 492 15.87 7.68 -3.83
CA GLY A 492 15.00 8.47 -2.94
C GLY A 492 13.54 8.07 -2.96
N SER A 493 12.66 9.05 -2.71
CA SER A 493 11.20 8.86 -2.78
C SER A 493 10.65 9.66 -3.95
N GLN A 494 9.89 9.00 -4.80
CA GLN A 494 9.25 9.67 -5.92
C GLN A 494 8.03 10.47 -5.48
N PHE A 495 7.83 11.57 -6.18
CA PHE A 495 6.59 12.31 -6.09
C PHE A 495 5.45 11.45 -6.64
N ASP A 496 4.46 11.17 -5.80
CA ASP A 496 3.24 10.47 -6.18
C ASP A 496 2.11 11.51 -6.36
N PRO A 497 1.67 11.79 -7.60
CA PRO A 497 0.60 12.74 -7.85
C PRO A 497 -0.75 12.30 -7.30
N ASN A 498 -0.90 11.01 -6.97
CA ASN A 498 -2.14 10.43 -6.46
C ASN A 498 -2.27 10.58 -4.93
N LEU A 499 -1.21 11.00 -4.24
CA LEU A 499 -1.26 11.30 -2.80
C LEU A 499 -1.97 12.64 -2.54
N GLY A 500 -3.29 12.64 -2.65
CA GLY A 500 -4.12 13.84 -2.46
C GLY A 500 -4.18 14.76 -3.69
N PRO A 501 -4.86 15.93 -3.58
CA PRO A 501 -5.21 16.77 -4.73
C PRO A 501 -4.02 17.45 -5.42
N TYR A 502 -2.88 17.51 -4.74
CA TYR A 502 -1.64 18.12 -5.24
C TYR A 502 -0.47 17.15 -5.22
N GLY A 503 -0.73 15.85 -5.05
CA GLY A 503 0.29 14.83 -4.85
C GLY A 503 1.09 14.98 -3.57
N GLY A 504 2.11 14.14 -3.44
CA GLY A 504 2.92 14.07 -2.23
C GLY A 504 4.10 13.12 -2.38
N PHE A 505 4.64 12.69 -1.25
CA PHE A 505 5.74 11.74 -1.21
C PHE A 505 5.47 10.66 -0.16
N ARG A 506 5.83 9.41 -0.47
CA ARG A 506 5.88 8.33 0.53
C ARG A 506 7.28 8.25 1.11
N ILE A 507 7.46 8.53 2.39
CA ILE A 507 8.73 8.31 3.09
C ILE A 507 8.55 7.13 4.02
N SER A 508 9.29 6.08 3.75
CA SER A 508 9.25 4.89 4.57
C SER A 508 10.58 4.69 5.28
N GLY A 509 10.58 4.00 6.40
CA GLY A 509 11.77 3.81 7.22
C GLY A 509 11.51 2.94 8.45
N TYR A 510 12.54 2.75 9.25
CA TYR A 510 12.52 2.01 10.51
C TYR A 510 12.84 2.93 11.69
N LEU A 511 12.19 2.73 12.84
CA LEU A 511 12.53 3.39 14.11
C LEU A 511 13.44 2.48 14.94
N ASP A 512 14.52 3.07 15.45
CA ASP A 512 15.50 2.48 16.37
C ASP A 512 15.46 3.27 17.68
N GLY A 513 14.77 2.73 18.69
CA GLY A 513 14.41 3.35 19.98
C GLY A 513 15.47 3.29 21.07
N ASN A 514 16.56 2.55 20.84
CA ASN A 514 17.72 2.50 21.73
C ASN A 514 18.86 3.43 21.26
N GLN A 515 18.85 3.86 20.00
CA GLN A 515 19.95 4.61 19.36
C GLN A 515 21.32 3.97 19.56
N ASP A 516 21.36 2.68 19.90
CA ASP A 516 22.62 1.96 20.05
C ASP A 516 23.32 1.82 18.70
N GLY A 517 22.57 2.06 17.62
CA GLY A 517 23.07 2.01 16.27
C GLY A 517 23.68 0.65 15.97
N ASP A 518 23.20 -0.41 16.64
CA ASP A 518 23.63 -1.76 16.32
C ASP A 518 22.92 -2.21 15.04
N TYR A 519 23.41 -1.66 13.93
CA TYR A 519 23.02 -2.00 12.56
C TYR A 519 23.48 -3.40 12.15
N GLY A 520 23.75 -4.28 13.11
CA GLY A 520 24.50 -5.52 12.97
C GLY A 520 25.99 -5.21 12.77
N SER A 521 26.67 -4.71 13.80
CA SER A 521 28.14 -4.64 13.76
C SER A 521 28.78 -6.02 13.97
N SER A 522 28.08 -6.93 14.67
CA SER A 522 28.44 -8.35 14.72
C SER A 522 27.61 -9.11 13.68
N LYS A 523 28.25 -10.00 12.90
CA LYS A 523 27.61 -10.83 11.85
C LYS A 523 26.46 -11.73 12.35
N ASN A 524 26.18 -11.72 13.66
CA ASN A 524 25.29 -12.64 14.34
C ASN A 524 24.24 -11.96 15.24
N GLU A 525 24.30 -10.63 15.46
CA GLU A 525 23.23 -9.92 16.17
C GLU A 525 22.11 -9.58 15.20
N ARG A 526 20.89 -9.96 15.58
CA ARG A 526 19.68 -9.61 14.84
C ARG A 526 19.51 -8.10 14.94
N ARG A 527 19.25 -7.46 13.81
CA ARG A 527 18.79 -6.07 13.78
C ARG A 527 17.48 -5.99 14.57
N ASP A 528 17.46 -5.13 15.57
CA ASP A 528 16.28 -4.80 16.37
C ASP A 528 15.72 -3.47 15.89
N TYR A 529 15.03 -3.51 14.75
CA TYR A 529 14.14 -2.42 14.41
C TYR A 529 12.93 -2.49 15.33
N ASP A 530 12.63 -1.40 16.04
CA ASP A 530 11.52 -1.36 17.00
C ASP A 530 10.18 -1.14 16.29
N ALA A 531 10.21 -0.43 15.17
CA ALA A 531 9.05 -0.17 14.33
C ALA A 531 9.45 0.12 12.88
N SER A 532 8.53 -0.03 11.92
CA SER A 532 8.59 0.64 10.63
C SER A 532 7.56 1.76 10.59
N LEU A 533 7.84 2.79 9.80
CA LEU A 533 7.01 3.98 9.70
C LEU A 533 6.93 4.44 8.25
N THR A 534 5.72 4.57 7.74
CA THR A 534 5.39 5.25 6.47
C THR A 534 4.81 6.63 6.77
N LEU A 535 5.38 7.65 6.13
CA LEU A 535 4.89 9.02 6.17
C LEU A 535 4.45 9.43 4.77
N LEU A 536 3.15 9.70 4.58
CA LEU A 536 2.64 10.31 3.37
C LEU A 536 2.67 11.83 3.46
N MET A 537 3.71 12.44 2.91
CA MET A 537 3.82 13.89 2.87
C MET A 537 2.96 14.47 1.73
N VAL A 538 1.69 14.78 2.01
CA VAL A 538 0.75 15.35 1.04
C VAL A 538 0.95 16.87 0.94
N LEU A 539 1.03 17.39 -0.30
CA LEU A 539 1.06 18.82 -0.56
C LEU A 539 -0.34 19.41 -0.33
N THR A 540 -0.40 20.52 0.42
CA THR A 540 -1.66 21.21 0.75
C THR A 540 -1.98 22.36 -0.18
N THR A 541 -1.00 22.81 -0.96
CA THR A 541 -1.14 23.90 -1.93
C THR A 541 -0.33 23.57 -3.18
N PRO A 542 -0.77 24.00 -4.38
CA PRO A 542 0.03 23.89 -5.58
C PRO A 542 1.38 24.57 -5.36
N ARG A 543 2.47 23.87 -5.64
CA ARG A 543 3.84 24.38 -5.47
C ARG A 543 4.62 24.20 -6.75
N ASP A 544 5.35 25.25 -7.14
CA ASP A 544 6.42 25.12 -8.11
C ASP A 544 7.61 24.46 -7.42
N MET A 545 7.77 23.15 -7.67
CA MET A 545 8.84 22.37 -7.06
C MET A 545 10.24 22.86 -7.49
N SER A 546 10.38 23.63 -8.58
CA SER A 546 11.67 24.23 -8.95
C SER A 546 12.14 25.29 -7.94
N SER A 547 11.22 25.85 -7.16
CA SER A 547 11.53 26.60 -5.94
C SER A 547 11.76 25.59 -4.82
N ASN A 548 13.00 25.52 -4.32
CA ASN A 548 13.42 24.67 -3.20
C ASN A 548 12.29 24.45 -2.16
N ILE A 549 12.08 23.20 -1.72
CA ILE A 549 11.07 22.75 -0.74
C ILE A 549 11.12 23.47 0.62
N SER A 550 12.09 24.36 0.83
CA SER A 550 12.06 25.40 1.86
C SER A 550 10.69 26.11 1.95
N ASN A 551 10.07 26.02 3.13
CA ASN A 551 8.74 26.55 3.46
C ASN A 551 7.54 25.82 2.80
N ALA A 552 7.73 24.60 2.28
CA ALA A 552 6.60 23.73 1.97
C ALA A 552 5.91 23.30 3.27
N GLU A 553 4.60 23.50 3.33
CA GLU A 553 3.77 22.97 4.41
C GLU A 553 3.19 21.64 3.93
N PHE A 554 3.67 20.56 4.53
CA PHE A 554 3.09 19.23 4.37
C PHE A 554 2.10 19.03 5.50
N VAL A 555 0.94 18.50 5.18
CA VAL A 555 0.02 18.03 6.21
C VAL A 555 -0.23 16.57 5.92
N LEU A 556 -0.01 15.71 6.91
CA LEU A 556 -0.43 14.32 6.83
C LEU A 556 -1.93 14.32 7.19
N TYR A 557 -2.76 14.82 6.27
CA TYR A 557 -4.20 14.82 6.49
C TYR A 557 -4.75 13.40 6.35
N LYS A 558 -5.83 13.16 7.09
CA LYS A 558 -6.98 12.35 6.66
C LYS A 558 -7.53 12.93 5.35
N VAL A 559 -6.95 12.56 4.20
CA VAL A 559 -7.49 12.94 2.88
C VAL A 559 -8.81 12.17 2.71
N LYS A 560 -9.94 12.82 3.04
CA LYS A 560 -11.33 12.35 2.83
C LYS A 560 -11.54 10.83 3.02
N ASP A 561 -11.44 10.24 4.20
CA ASP A 561 -11.76 8.81 4.47
C ASP A 561 -11.14 7.72 3.52
N GLU A 562 -10.44 8.08 2.44
CA GLU A 562 -10.08 7.22 1.28
C GLU A 562 -8.57 6.88 1.29
N HIS A 563 -7.78 7.53 2.15
CA HIS A 563 -6.31 7.41 2.16
C HIS A 563 -5.70 7.26 3.55
N VAL A 564 -6.52 7.03 4.59
CA VAL A 564 -6.02 6.78 5.96
C VAL A 564 -5.23 5.47 6.03
N GLN A 565 -5.59 4.55 5.13
CA GLN A 565 -5.02 3.23 4.98
C GLN A 565 -3.51 3.25 4.69
N ASP A 566 -3.02 4.21 3.90
CA ASP A 566 -1.62 4.29 3.49
C ASP A 566 -0.65 4.93 4.56
N ASN A 567 -1.15 5.48 5.68
CA ASN A 567 -0.32 6.10 6.74
C ASN A 567 -0.17 5.18 7.96
N ILE A 568 0.97 4.50 8.08
CA ILE A 568 1.08 3.35 8.95
C ILE A 568 2.37 3.39 9.76
N ALA A 569 2.25 3.17 11.07
CA ALA A 569 3.37 2.76 11.93
C ALA A 569 3.21 1.28 12.28
N HIS A 570 4.10 0.41 11.82
CA HIS A 570 4.13 -0.98 12.27
C HIS A 570 5.08 -1.11 13.44
N LEU A 571 4.63 -1.70 14.55
CA LEU A 571 5.51 -2.02 15.67
C LEU A 571 6.10 -3.41 15.45
N ILE A 572 7.43 -3.51 15.38
CA ILE A 572 8.16 -4.72 14.93
C ILE A 572 8.66 -5.54 16.12
N ASP A 573 9.00 -4.90 17.24
CA ASP A 573 9.44 -5.61 18.45
C ASP A 573 8.65 -5.23 19.72
N ALA A 574 7.94 -6.20 20.29
CA ALA A 574 7.26 -6.05 21.58
C ALA A 574 8.25 -6.03 22.77
N THR A 575 9.49 -6.50 22.59
CA THR A 575 10.52 -6.57 23.66
C THR A 575 11.33 -5.29 23.80
N ALA A 576 11.52 -4.51 22.73
CA ALA A 576 12.06 -3.15 22.78
C ALA A 576 11.27 -2.22 23.72
N PHE A 577 9.96 -2.44 23.85
CA PHE A 577 9.09 -1.75 24.80
C PHE A 577 8.96 -2.43 26.16
N ALA A 578 9.76 -3.48 26.42
CA ALA A 578 9.80 -4.30 27.64
C ALA A 578 8.65 -4.03 28.63
N ILE A 579 7.46 -4.55 28.34
CA ILE A 579 6.38 -4.58 29.33
C ILE A 579 6.90 -5.43 30.50
N PRO A 580 6.86 -4.93 31.75
CA PRO A 580 7.37 -5.66 32.91
C PRO A 580 6.78 -7.07 32.97
N ALA A 581 7.62 -8.06 33.28
CA ALA A 581 7.24 -9.46 33.46
C ALA A 581 6.03 -9.59 34.41
N GLY A 582 4.84 -9.72 33.83
CA GLY A 582 3.56 -9.66 34.54
C GLY A 582 2.32 -9.67 33.64
N TYR A 583 2.43 -9.28 32.37
CA TYR A 583 1.33 -9.33 31.39
C TYR A 583 1.54 -10.44 30.36
N GLY A 584 1.47 -11.69 30.83
CA GLY A 584 1.41 -12.85 29.96
C GLY A 584 -0.03 -13.30 29.80
N ASN A 585 -0.74 -12.79 28.78
CA ASN A 585 -1.81 -13.48 28.05
C ASN A 585 -2.31 -12.57 26.90
N SER A 586 -2.44 -13.16 25.71
CA SER A 586 -2.90 -12.55 24.46
C SER A 586 -4.31 -11.95 24.53
N ASP A 587 -5.06 -12.21 25.60
CA ASP A 587 -6.38 -11.63 25.85
C ASP A 587 -6.29 -10.14 26.20
N SER A 588 -5.14 -9.66 26.70
CA SER A 588 -4.98 -8.26 27.11
C SER A 588 -4.91 -7.26 25.96
N TYR A 589 -4.55 -7.70 24.75
CA TYR A 589 -4.51 -6.82 23.57
C TYR A 589 -5.90 -6.67 22.95
N ASP A 590 -6.66 -7.76 22.86
CA ASP A 590 -8.07 -7.73 22.46
C ASP A 590 -8.95 -7.04 23.52
N GLU A 591 -8.66 -7.22 24.81
CA GLU A 591 -9.28 -6.45 25.88
C GLU A 591 -8.83 -4.99 25.85
N ALA A 592 -7.56 -4.64 25.63
CA ALA A 592 -7.12 -3.24 25.53
C ALA A 592 -7.69 -2.53 24.31
N LEU A 593 -7.82 -3.22 23.17
CA LEU A 593 -8.44 -2.69 21.96
C LEU A 593 -9.96 -2.53 22.15
N LYS A 594 -10.64 -3.50 22.78
CA LYS A 594 -12.06 -3.36 23.17
C LYS A 594 -12.27 -2.28 24.22
N ASP A 595 -11.43 -2.20 25.25
CA ASP A 595 -11.49 -1.15 26.27
C ASP A 595 -11.25 0.22 25.64
N ARG A 596 -10.41 0.32 24.62
CA ARG A 596 -10.15 1.56 23.87
C ARG A 596 -11.32 1.94 22.98
N ILE A 597 -11.92 0.98 22.27
CA ILE A 597 -13.14 1.19 21.49
C ILE A 597 -14.32 1.56 22.41
N GLU A 598 -14.48 0.89 23.55
CA GLU A 598 -15.56 1.15 24.51
C GLU A 598 -15.34 2.45 25.31
N LYS A 599 -14.09 2.83 25.62
CA LYS A 599 -13.77 4.13 26.26
C LYS A 599 -13.91 5.30 25.28
N GLU A 600 -13.53 5.16 24.01
CA GLU A 600 -13.69 6.26 23.04
C GLU A 600 -15.16 6.51 22.65
N MET A 601 -16.04 5.53 22.80
CA MET A 601 -17.46 5.70 22.48
C MET A 601 -18.28 6.41 23.57
N ASP A 602 -17.77 6.57 24.80
CA ASP A 602 -18.52 7.15 25.93
C ASP A 602 -17.72 8.12 26.85
N ASP A 603 -16.48 8.52 26.51
CA ASP A 603 -15.68 9.42 27.36
C ASP A 603 -15.79 10.92 26.98
N PRO A 604 -16.38 11.77 27.83
CA PRO A 604 -16.45 13.22 27.60
C PRO A 604 -15.17 14.02 27.98
N GLU A 605 -14.08 13.40 28.44
CA GLU A 605 -12.81 14.11 28.71
C GLU A 605 -11.55 13.29 28.32
N PRO A 606 -10.77 13.67 27.29
CA PRO A 606 -9.71 12.82 26.75
C PRO A 606 -8.37 13.06 27.43
N GLY A 607 -7.92 12.11 28.26
CA GLY A 607 -6.55 12.14 28.77
C GLY A 607 -6.21 11.09 29.82
N ARG A 608 -5.93 9.85 29.38
CA ARG A 608 -4.98 8.96 30.06
C ARG A 608 -4.18 8.14 29.05
N ASP A 609 -2.90 8.51 28.98
CA ASP A 609 -1.69 7.75 28.65
C ASP A 609 -1.84 6.44 27.88
N ILE A 610 -1.26 6.39 26.67
CA ILE A 610 -0.01 5.64 26.42
C ILE A 610 0.82 6.47 25.41
N ALA A 611 2.02 6.89 25.82
CA ALA A 611 3.17 6.94 24.91
C ALA A 611 3.58 5.48 24.75
N PHE A 612 3.43 4.93 23.54
CA PHE A 612 3.96 3.62 23.22
C PHE A 612 5.46 3.79 23.05
#